data_AF-A0A8H6RG15-F1
#
_entry.id   AF-A0A8H6RG15-F1
#
_cell.length_a   1.000
_cell.length_b   1.000
_cell.length_c   1.000
_cell.angle_alpha   90.00
_cell.angle_beta   90.00
_cell.angle_gamma   90.00
#
_symmetry.space_group_name_H-M   'P 1'
#
loop_
_entity.id
_entity.type
_entity.pdbx_description
1 polymer ?
#
loop_
_entity_poly.entity_id
_entity_poly.type
_entity_poly.pdbx_seq_one_letter_code
_entity_poly.pdbx_strand_id
1 'polypeptide(L)'
;MLEDLGLSTNEYNTGQTIFYLCFLFAELPSQLISKKLGPDNWIPIQMFSWSLVASCQAFLAGRSSFWACRALLGLIGGGFIPDVILYLSYFYTGKELPIRLSFFWTAYQSTSIISAFLAYGILHMRGMNGLAGWRCKGDMHNRQGLDLPMFWACLKDYHMWPLFLLGASWMIPSIPITSYLTLQIKSQGFGTFETNLLTIPAYVLFIINLLAFTWISEKLNERFLLATISQWWALPLLIALEVLPANRSPWAAWALSILLYAMPYVHAVLVAVTSRNAGTVRTRTVASAIYNMLVQVSNIIGNNIYRTNDKPQYFTGNKILLALVAYNIVLFVATKVFYVRVNARRDKIWNALSREQKEHYLSTTKDRGNKRLDFRFAH
;
A
#
# COMPACT_ATOMS: atom_id res chain seq x y z
N MET A 1 -5.41 24.05 7.09
CA MET A 1 -4.29 23.90 6.14
C MET A 1 -4.59 24.48 4.78
N LEU A 2 -5.64 24.08 4.05
CA LEU A 2 -5.93 24.63 2.70
C LEU A 2 -6.25 26.13 2.75
N GLU A 3 -7.16 26.55 3.64
CA GLU A 3 -7.50 27.97 3.84
C GLU A 3 -6.32 28.76 4.43
N ASP A 4 -5.63 28.19 5.43
CA ASP A 4 -4.47 28.84 6.08
C ASP A 4 -3.27 29.08 5.15
N LEU A 5 -3.11 28.24 4.11
CA LEU A 5 -2.03 28.36 3.12
C LEU A 5 -2.50 28.96 1.77
N GLY A 6 -3.79 29.32 1.66
CA GLY A 6 -4.38 29.81 0.42
C GLY A 6 -4.33 28.80 -0.74
N LEU A 7 -4.35 27.51 -0.45
CA LEU A 7 -4.21 26.44 -1.44
C LEU A 7 -5.57 25.92 -1.91
N SER A 8 -5.72 25.79 -3.23
CA SER A 8 -6.80 25.01 -3.83
C SER A 8 -6.58 23.51 -3.64
N THR A 9 -7.65 22.71 -3.73
CA THR A 9 -7.54 21.24 -3.71
C THR A 9 -6.66 20.73 -4.86
N ASN A 10 -6.71 21.37 -6.03
CA ASN A 10 -5.86 20.99 -7.15
C ASN A 10 -4.36 21.21 -6.86
N GLU A 11 -4.00 22.29 -6.15
CA GLU A 11 -2.61 22.56 -5.76
C GLU A 11 -2.11 21.62 -4.68
N TYR A 12 -3.00 21.24 -3.75
CA TYR A 12 -2.74 20.18 -2.78
C TYR A 12 -2.49 18.83 -3.48
N ASN A 13 -3.35 18.46 -4.43
CA ASN A 13 -3.23 17.22 -5.23
C ASN A 13 -1.94 17.22 -6.06
N THR A 14 -1.56 18.38 -6.60
CA THR A 14 -0.28 18.55 -7.31
C THR A 14 0.89 18.30 -6.36
N GLY A 15 0.86 18.86 -5.14
CA GLY A 15 1.89 18.59 -4.13
C GLY A 15 1.94 17.12 -3.72
N GLN A 16 0.78 16.46 -3.58
CA GLN A 16 0.70 15.03 -3.30
C GLN A 16 1.26 14.19 -4.47
N THR A 17 1.01 14.60 -5.71
CA THR A 17 1.58 13.97 -6.91
C THR A 17 3.09 14.11 -6.95
N ILE A 18 3.62 15.31 -6.66
CA ILE A 18 5.07 15.56 -6.54
C ILE A 18 5.67 14.65 -5.47
N PHE A 19 5.04 14.55 -4.30
CA PHE A 19 5.47 13.63 -3.24
C PHE A 19 5.59 12.21 -3.75
N TYR A 20 4.55 11.65 -4.39
CA TYR A 20 4.58 10.26 -4.86
C TYR A 20 5.55 10.02 -6.02
N LEU A 21 5.73 10.99 -6.93
CA LEU A 21 6.74 10.88 -7.99
C LEU A 21 8.15 10.82 -7.41
N CYS A 22 8.45 11.70 -6.45
CA CYS A 22 9.71 11.70 -5.71
C CYS A 22 9.88 10.42 -4.88
N PHE A 23 8.80 9.95 -4.23
CA PHE A 23 8.76 8.71 -3.47
C PHE A 23 9.10 7.50 -4.35
N LEU A 24 8.44 7.37 -5.50
CA LEU A 24 8.64 6.29 -6.45
C LEU A 24 10.04 6.34 -7.06
N PHE A 25 10.53 7.53 -7.39
CA PHE A 25 11.91 7.71 -7.85
C PHE A 25 12.93 7.28 -6.79
N ALA A 26 12.66 7.55 -5.51
CA ALA A 26 13.58 7.24 -4.41
C ALA A 26 13.51 5.79 -3.90
N GLU A 27 12.44 5.04 -4.15
CA GLU A 27 12.30 3.63 -3.73
C GLU A 27 13.51 2.78 -4.16
N LEU A 28 13.84 2.81 -5.45
CA LEU A 28 14.91 1.95 -6.00
C LEU A 28 16.32 2.43 -5.60
N PRO A 29 16.70 3.71 -5.72
CA PRO A 29 17.97 4.23 -5.20
C PRO A 29 18.16 3.95 -3.72
N SER A 30 17.10 4.13 -2.92
CA SER A 30 17.17 3.87 -1.48
C SER A 30 17.45 2.41 -1.17
N GLN A 31 16.79 1.46 -1.84
CA GLN A 31 17.08 0.04 -1.64
C GLN A 31 18.54 -0.31 -2.01
N LEU A 32 19.10 0.32 -3.05
CA LEU A 32 20.50 0.13 -3.42
C LEU A 32 21.45 0.68 -2.34
N ILE A 33 21.15 1.86 -1.80
CA ILE A 33 21.92 2.50 -0.72
C ILE A 33 21.84 1.68 0.56
N SER A 34 20.62 1.33 0.99
CA SER A 34 20.30 0.47 2.13
C SER A 34 21.07 -0.84 2.08
N LYS A 35 21.18 -1.45 0.91
CA LYS A 35 21.94 -2.67 0.72
C LYS A 35 23.45 -2.48 0.81
N LYS A 36 23.98 -1.36 0.34
CA LYS A 36 25.41 -1.03 0.40
C LYS A 36 25.85 -0.62 1.82
N LEU A 37 25.09 0.23 2.49
CA LEU A 37 25.36 0.75 3.83
C LEU A 37 24.91 -0.18 4.95
N GLY A 38 23.97 -1.08 4.66
CA GLY A 38 23.27 -1.86 5.68
C GLY A 38 21.96 -1.17 6.09
N PRO A 39 20.81 -1.88 6.08
CA PRO A 39 19.52 -1.30 6.49
C PRO A 39 19.52 -0.86 7.95
N ASP A 40 20.37 -1.45 8.79
CA ASP A 40 20.64 -1.09 10.18
C ASP A 40 21.13 0.36 10.35
N ASN A 41 21.89 0.89 9.39
CA ASN A 41 22.38 2.28 9.41
C ASN A 41 21.50 3.20 8.56
N TRP A 42 20.97 2.70 7.45
CA TRP A 42 20.21 3.52 6.52
C TRP A 42 18.82 3.88 7.02
N ILE A 43 18.10 2.95 7.65
CA ILE A 43 16.75 3.19 8.17
C ILE A 43 16.76 4.33 9.22
N PRO A 44 17.66 4.34 10.24
CA PRO A 44 17.75 5.46 11.17
C PRO A 44 18.08 6.81 10.50
N ILE A 45 18.98 6.83 9.51
CA ILE A 45 19.32 8.04 8.75
C ILE A 45 18.07 8.57 8.03
N GLN A 46 17.33 7.70 7.34
CA GLN A 46 16.07 8.08 6.70
C GLN A 46 15.06 8.62 7.71
N MET A 47 14.89 7.98 8.86
CA MET A 47 13.95 8.43 9.89
C MET A 47 14.32 9.81 10.43
N PHE A 48 15.61 10.07 10.68
CA PHE A 48 16.08 11.36 11.15
C PHE A 48 15.91 12.45 10.09
N SER A 49 16.36 12.19 8.86
CA SER A 49 16.22 13.13 7.74
C SER A 49 14.76 13.41 7.42
N TRP A 50 13.89 12.40 7.47
CA TRP A 50 12.46 12.58 7.25
C TRP A 50 11.84 13.43 8.36
N SER A 51 12.20 13.19 9.62
CA SER A 51 11.69 13.95 10.77
C SER A 51 12.14 15.42 10.74
N LEU A 52 13.36 15.68 10.28
CA LEU A 52 13.88 17.03 10.10
C LEU A 52 13.06 17.80 9.06
N VAL A 53 12.84 17.20 7.89
CA VAL A 53 12.03 17.80 6.81
C VAL A 53 10.55 17.90 7.22
N ALA A 54 10.02 16.93 7.94
CA ALA A 54 8.66 16.97 8.47
C ALA A 54 8.46 18.12 9.46
N SER A 55 9.48 18.43 10.27
CA SER A 55 9.46 19.58 11.18
C SER A 55 9.45 20.92 10.43
N CYS A 56 10.07 20.98 9.24
CA CYS A 56 10.01 22.16 8.38
C CYS A 56 8.60 22.46 7.86
N GLN A 57 7.64 21.53 7.96
CA GLN A 57 6.24 21.78 7.60
C GLN A 57 5.56 22.86 8.47
N ALA A 58 6.09 23.12 9.67
CA ALA A 58 5.60 24.19 10.54
C ALA A 58 5.87 25.59 9.96
N PHE A 59 6.81 25.72 9.03
CA PHE A 59 7.24 27.00 8.43
C PHE A 59 6.79 27.17 6.98
N LEU A 60 5.75 26.44 6.55
CA LEU A 60 5.24 26.54 5.19
C LEU A 60 4.55 27.89 4.95
N ALA A 61 5.00 28.59 3.91
CA ALA A 61 4.47 29.88 3.49
C ALA A 61 4.09 29.80 2.01
N GLY A 62 2.89 29.28 1.73
CA GLY A 62 2.30 29.21 0.38
C GLY A 62 2.65 27.98 -0.46
N ARG A 63 2.31 28.06 -1.76
CA ARG A 63 2.32 26.93 -2.71
C ARG A 63 3.71 26.35 -2.98
N SER A 64 4.71 27.20 -3.26
CA SER A 64 6.04 26.74 -3.67
C SER A 64 6.78 26.03 -2.53
N SER A 65 6.68 26.55 -1.30
CA SER A 65 7.25 25.93 -0.11
C SER A 65 6.55 24.61 0.22
N PHE A 66 5.22 24.54 0.05
CA PHE A 66 4.46 23.29 0.19
C PHE A 66 4.94 22.22 -0.80
N TRP A 67 5.08 22.55 -2.09
CA TRP A 67 5.55 21.59 -3.10
C TRP A 67 6.99 21.14 -2.89
N ALA A 68 7.90 22.04 -2.53
CA ALA A 68 9.28 21.69 -2.23
C ALA A 68 9.38 20.75 -1.03
N CYS A 69 8.62 21.03 0.04
CA CYS A 69 8.55 20.16 1.21
C CYS A 69 8.01 18.77 0.85
N ARG A 70 6.96 18.70 0.03
CA ARG A 70 6.41 17.43 -0.48
C ARG A 70 7.42 16.64 -1.31
N ALA A 71 8.20 17.28 -2.17
CA ALA A 71 9.26 16.63 -2.93
C ALA A 71 10.33 16.02 -2.01
N LEU A 72 10.81 16.78 -1.02
CA LEU A 72 11.82 16.32 -0.07
C LEU A 72 11.32 15.18 0.81
N LEU A 73 10.10 15.26 1.32
CA LEU A 73 9.48 14.18 2.09
C LEU A 73 9.33 12.90 1.26
N GLY A 74 8.98 13.03 -0.03
CA GLY A 74 8.90 11.92 -0.95
C GLY A 74 10.27 11.27 -1.17
N LEU A 75 11.29 12.07 -1.50
CA LEU A 75 12.65 11.59 -1.76
C LEU A 75 13.27 10.87 -0.55
N ILE A 76 13.06 11.38 0.65
CA ILE A 76 13.67 10.81 1.86
C ILE A 76 12.85 9.62 2.38
N GLY A 77 11.52 9.68 2.27
CA GLY A 77 10.62 8.64 2.76
C GLY A 77 10.44 7.45 1.82
N GLY A 78 10.71 7.62 0.51
CA GLY A 78 10.46 6.63 -0.54
C GLY A 78 10.95 5.23 -0.24
N GLY A 79 12.18 5.12 0.27
CA GLY A 79 12.81 3.84 0.53
C GLY A 79 12.35 3.12 1.80
N PHE A 80 11.73 3.81 2.75
CA PHE A 80 11.59 3.31 4.11
C PHE A 80 10.82 1.98 4.18
N ILE A 81 9.65 1.89 3.54
CA ILE A 81 8.84 0.66 3.51
C ILE A 81 9.61 -0.49 2.86
N PRO A 82 10.15 -0.35 1.62
CA PRO A 82 10.95 -1.41 1.02
C PRO A 82 12.20 -1.79 1.84
N ASP A 83 12.83 -0.84 2.51
CA ASP A 83 14.02 -1.05 3.36
C ASP A 83 13.67 -1.82 4.64
N VAL A 84 12.51 -1.52 5.26
CA VAL A 84 11.97 -2.28 6.40
C VAL A 84 11.55 -3.70 5.97
N ILE A 85 10.93 -3.86 4.80
CA ILE A 85 10.59 -5.19 4.28
C ILE A 85 11.86 -6.00 4.02
N LEU A 86 12.88 -5.39 3.42
CA LEU A 86 14.19 -6.02 3.21
C LEU A 86 14.82 -6.42 4.54
N TYR A 87 14.80 -5.52 5.53
CA TYR A 87 15.30 -5.77 6.87
C TYR A 87 14.58 -6.96 7.53
N LEU A 88 13.25 -6.98 7.54
CA LEU A 88 12.46 -8.09 8.10
C LEU A 88 12.68 -9.41 7.37
N SER A 89 12.95 -9.37 6.06
CA SER A 89 13.23 -10.58 5.27
C SER A 89 14.53 -11.29 5.65
N TYR A 90 15.44 -10.61 6.37
CA TYR A 90 16.65 -11.24 6.90
C TYR A 90 16.39 -12.08 8.15
N PHE A 91 15.30 -11.82 8.87
CA PHE A 91 14.99 -12.47 10.14
C PHE A 91 13.84 -13.48 10.05
N TYR A 92 12.92 -13.31 9.10
CA TYR A 92 11.70 -14.12 9.04
C TYR A 92 11.59 -14.93 7.75
N THR A 93 11.12 -16.16 7.89
CA THR A 93 10.87 -17.03 6.73
C THR A 93 9.65 -16.52 5.95
N GLY A 94 9.53 -16.92 4.68
CA GLY A 94 8.41 -16.48 3.82
C GLY A 94 7.02 -16.90 4.30
N LYS A 95 6.92 -17.82 5.28
CA LYS A 95 5.65 -18.19 5.94
C LYS A 95 5.30 -17.25 7.09
N GLU A 96 6.28 -16.69 7.79
CA GLU A 96 6.10 -15.85 8.98
C GLU A 96 6.06 -14.36 8.65
N LEU A 97 6.73 -13.95 7.56
CA LEU A 97 6.84 -12.56 7.13
C LEU A 97 5.48 -11.85 6.97
N PRO A 98 4.41 -12.47 6.40
CA PRO A 98 3.11 -11.79 6.24
C PRO A 98 2.48 -11.37 7.57
N ILE A 99 2.52 -12.24 8.59
CA ILE A 99 2.02 -11.95 9.93
C ILE A 99 2.84 -10.84 10.60
N ARG A 100 4.16 -10.79 10.38
CA ARG A 100 5.00 -9.70 10.91
C ARG A 100 4.73 -8.37 10.21
N LEU A 101 4.50 -8.41 8.90
CA LEU A 101 4.08 -7.22 8.15
C LEU A 101 2.70 -6.75 8.58
N SER A 102 1.76 -7.64 8.91
CA SER A 102 0.45 -7.20 9.44
C SER A 102 0.60 -6.47 10.77
N PHE A 103 1.52 -6.88 11.65
CA PHE A 103 1.84 -6.11 12.86
C PHE A 103 2.47 -4.75 12.55
N PHE A 104 3.37 -4.65 11.56
CA PHE A 104 3.93 -3.37 11.11
C PHE A 104 2.85 -2.39 10.63
N TRP A 105 1.93 -2.86 9.78
CA TRP A 105 0.81 -2.04 9.31
C TRP A 105 -0.20 -1.73 10.41
N THR A 106 -0.38 -2.65 11.37
CA THR A 106 -1.20 -2.40 12.56
C THR A 106 -0.56 -1.30 13.42
N ALA A 107 0.75 -1.35 13.64
CA ALA A 107 1.48 -0.32 14.39
C ALA A 107 1.33 1.06 13.72
N TYR A 108 1.42 1.13 12.38
CA TYR A 108 1.18 2.37 11.63
C TYR A 108 -0.20 2.98 11.96
N GLN A 109 -1.27 2.17 11.93
CA GLN A 109 -2.61 2.66 12.23
C GLN A 109 -2.82 2.94 13.72
N SER A 110 -2.22 2.17 14.61
CA SER A 110 -2.20 2.46 16.05
C SER A 110 -1.51 3.80 16.33
N THR A 111 -0.43 4.12 15.62
CA THR A 111 0.21 5.44 15.70
C THR A 111 -0.72 6.53 15.21
N SER A 112 -1.54 6.31 14.17
CA SER A 112 -2.57 7.28 13.75
C SER A 112 -3.64 7.52 14.81
N ILE A 113 -4.08 6.46 15.52
CA ILE A 113 -4.99 6.57 16.67
C ILE A 113 -4.35 7.39 17.79
N ILE A 114 -3.13 7.02 18.19
CA ILE A 114 -2.36 7.75 19.22
C ILE A 114 -2.12 9.20 18.77
N SER A 115 -1.82 9.45 17.50
CA SER A 115 -1.60 10.78 16.94
C SER A 115 -2.87 11.63 16.94
N ALA A 116 -4.05 11.03 16.73
CA ALA A 116 -5.33 11.73 16.88
C ALA A 116 -5.57 12.15 18.34
N PHE A 117 -5.30 11.27 19.30
CA PHE A 117 -5.33 11.59 20.74
C PHE A 117 -4.23 12.58 21.15
N LEU A 118 -3.05 12.51 20.52
CA LEU A 118 -1.94 13.43 20.76
C LEU A 118 -2.24 14.80 20.17
N ALA A 119 -2.91 14.90 19.01
CA ALA A 119 -3.40 16.16 18.46
C ALA A 119 -4.42 16.82 19.42
N TYR A 120 -5.30 16.02 20.03
CA TYR A 120 -6.17 16.46 21.12
C TYR A 120 -5.36 17.01 22.32
N GLY A 121 -4.34 16.27 22.76
CA GLY A 121 -3.49 16.65 23.90
C GLY A 121 -2.58 17.86 23.63
N ILE A 122 -1.97 17.97 22.45
CA ILE A 122 -1.06 19.07 22.05
C ILE A 122 -1.83 20.38 21.87
N LEU A 123 -3.08 20.33 21.38
CA LEU A 123 -3.94 21.51 21.33
C LEU A 123 -4.39 22.00 22.71
N HIS A 124 -4.20 21.18 23.77
CA HIS A 124 -4.63 21.48 25.14
C HIS A 124 -3.51 21.49 26.20
N MET A 125 -2.23 21.26 25.85
CA MET A 125 -1.15 21.13 26.84
C MET A 125 0.22 21.68 26.38
N ARG A 126 0.85 22.49 27.25
CA ARG A 126 2.27 22.89 27.27
C ARG A 126 3.02 22.09 28.36
N GLY A 127 4.20 21.51 28.05
CA GLY A 127 5.29 21.22 29.03
C GLY A 127 5.87 19.78 29.20
N MET A 128 7.17 19.61 28.84
CA MET A 128 8.32 18.83 29.43
C MET A 128 8.57 17.27 29.37
N ASN A 129 9.79 16.92 28.86
CA ASN A 129 10.88 15.99 29.33
C ASN A 129 10.98 14.44 29.08
N GLY A 130 11.74 14.03 28.03
CA GLY A 130 13.01 13.24 27.99
C GLY A 130 13.27 11.88 28.70
N LEU A 131 13.52 10.78 27.92
CA LEU A 131 14.74 9.92 27.86
C LEU A 131 14.52 8.57 27.10
N ALA A 132 15.61 7.97 26.58
CA ALA A 132 15.63 6.94 25.51
C ALA A 132 16.10 5.52 25.95
N GLY A 133 15.53 4.47 25.32
CA GLY A 133 15.82 3.05 25.60
C GLY A 133 16.40 2.28 24.39
N TRP A 134 17.59 2.66 23.92
CA TRP A 134 18.26 2.00 22.78
C TRP A 134 19.45 1.17 23.27
N ARG A 135 19.28 -0.15 23.46
CA ARG A 135 20.39 -1.12 23.54
C ARG A 135 19.87 -2.56 23.53
N CYS A 136 19.95 -3.22 22.37
CA CYS A 136 20.44 -4.60 22.20
C CYS A 136 20.33 -5.08 20.74
N LYS A 137 21.48 -5.45 20.15
CA LYS A 137 21.77 -6.52 19.14
C LYS A 137 21.00 -6.49 17.80
N GLY A 138 21.57 -6.86 16.64
CA GLY A 138 22.84 -7.49 16.31
C GLY A 138 22.96 -7.64 14.78
N ASP A 139 24.21 -7.74 14.35
CA ASP A 139 24.73 -7.97 13.00
C ASP A 139 24.06 -9.11 12.22
N MET A 140 23.91 -8.97 10.90
CA MET A 140 23.77 -10.08 9.94
C MET A 140 23.95 -9.60 8.48
N HIS A 141 25.03 -10.04 7.84
CA HIS A 141 25.41 -9.78 6.46
C HIS A 141 24.70 -10.70 5.44
N ASN A 142 24.14 -10.13 4.36
CA ASN A 142 24.18 -10.73 3.02
C ASN A 142 24.08 -9.64 1.93
N ARG A 143 25.23 -9.17 1.42
CA ARG A 143 25.31 -8.11 0.41
C ARG A 143 25.61 -8.70 -0.98
N GLN A 144 24.58 -8.90 -1.80
CA GLN A 144 24.75 -9.10 -3.26
C GLN A 144 23.84 -8.16 -4.04
N GLY A 145 24.38 -7.18 -4.78
CA GLY A 145 23.66 -6.12 -5.49
C GLY A 145 22.45 -6.53 -6.35
N LEU A 146 21.55 -5.58 -6.61
CA LEU A 146 20.48 -5.72 -7.60
C LEU A 146 20.99 -5.16 -8.93
N ASP A 147 21.08 -6.01 -9.96
CA ASP A 147 21.55 -5.57 -11.28
C ASP A 147 20.37 -5.11 -12.16
N LEU A 148 20.53 -4.02 -12.90
CA LEU A 148 19.53 -3.49 -13.86
C LEU A 148 18.95 -4.53 -14.84
N PRO A 149 19.74 -5.51 -15.35
CA PRO A 149 19.18 -6.59 -16.19
C PRO A 149 18.12 -7.43 -15.49
N MET A 150 18.19 -7.57 -14.17
CA MET A 150 17.20 -8.34 -13.40
C MET A 150 15.88 -7.59 -13.24
N PHE A 151 15.94 -6.26 -13.10
CA PHE A 151 14.75 -5.40 -13.15
C PHE A 151 14.01 -5.60 -14.48
N TRP A 152 14.75 -5.55 -15.59
CA TRP A 152 14.20 -5.78 -16.92
C TRP A 152 13.66 -7.21 -17.11
N ALA A 153 14.33 -8.20 -16.55
CA ALA A 153 13.86 -9.59 -16.59
C ALA A 153 12.53 -9.78 -15.84
N CYS A 154 12.29 -9.02 -14.76
CA CYS A 154 11.05 -9.07 -13.99
C CYS A 154 9.89 -8.36 -14.73
N LEU A 155 10.16 -7.22 -15.37
CA LEU A 155 9.17 -6.55 -16.23
C LEU A 155 8.77 -7.39 -17.45
N LYS A 156 9.68 -8.22 -17.98
CA LYS A 156 9.37 -9.15 -19.08
C LYS A 156 8.63 -10.42 -18.66
N ASP A 157 8.45 -10.66 -17.36
CA ASP A 157 7.76 -11.85 -16.89
C ASP A 157 6.24 -11.69 -16.94
N TYR A 158 5.63 -12.22 -18.00
CA TYR A 158 4.17 -12.17 -18.21
C TYR A 158 3.36 -12.80 -17.06
N HIS A 159 3.93 -13.72 -16.27
CA HIS A 159 3.21 -14.32 -15.14
C HIS A 159 3.05 -13.37 -13.96
N MET A 160 3.83 -12.28 -13.88
CA MET A 160 3.76 -11.30 -12.79
C MET A 160 2.82 -10.14 -13.11
N TRP A 161 2.52 -9.90 -14.38
CA TRP A 161 1.68 -8.79 -14.83
C TRP A 161 0.26 -8.77 -14.23
N PRO A 162 -0.44 -9.89 -14.02
CA PRO A 162 -1.74 -9.86 -13.32
C PRO A 162 -1.64 -9.23 -11.93
N LEU A 163 -0.58 -9.53 -11.17
CA LEU A 163 -0.33 -8.94 -9.84
C LEU A 163 0.09 -7.47 -9.92
N PHE A 164 0.86 -7.10 -10.93
CA PHE A 164 1.25 -5.72 -11.21
C PHE A 164 0.05 -4.85 -11.57
N LEU A 165 -0.82 -5.34 -12.45
CA LEU A 165 -2.08 -4.66 -12.81
C LEU A 165 -2.99 -4.51 -11.60
N LEU A 166 -3.11 -5.54 -10.77
CA LEU A 166 -3.83 -5.43 -9.49
C LEU A 166 -3.21 -4.32 -8.65
N GLY A 167 -1.89 -4.36 -8.41
CA GLY A 167 -1.14 -3.34 -7.68
C GLY A 167 -1.41 -1.91 -8.16
N ALA A 168 -1.55 -1.71 -9.46
CA ALA A 168 -1.82 -0.42 -10.07
C ALA A 168 -3.25 0.11 -9.87
N SER A 169 -4.23 -0.73 -9.50
CA SER A 169 -5.65 -0.35 -9.54
C SER A 169 -6.48 -0.64 -8.29
N TRP A 170 -6.13 -1.66 -7.52
CA TRP A 170 -7.02 -2.20 -6.46
C TRP A 170 -7.30 -1.19 -5.34
N MET A 171 -6.35 -0.29 -5.08
CA MET A 171 -6.41 0.69 -3.97
C MET A 171 -7.08 2.01 -4.39
N ILE A 172 -7.24 2.26 -5.71
CA ILE A 172 -7.77 3.53 -6.22
C ILE A 172 -9.13 3.91 -5.59
N PRO A 173 -10.09 2.99 -5.42
CA PRO A 173 -11.39 3.30 -4.80
C PRO A 173 -11.32 3.82 -3.36
N SER A 174 -10.29 3.45 -2.59
CA SER A 174 -10.15 3.90 -1.19
C SER A 174 -9.36 5.19 -1.05
N ILE A 175 -8.51 5.54 -2.01
CA ILE A 175 -7.56 6.64 -1.88
C ILE A 175 -8.25 7.99 -1.65
N PRO A 176 -9.30 8.40 -2.38
CA PRO A 176 -9.96 9.68 -2.12
C PRO A 176 -10.52 9.77 -0.70
N ILE A 177 -11.14 8.71 -0.18
CA ILE A 177 -11.67 8.73 1.18
C ILE A 177 -10.54 8.76 2.21
N THR A 178 -9.44 8.03 2.00
CA THR A 178 -8.27 8.05 2.90
C THR A 178 -7.59 9.42 2.94
N SER A 179 -7.41 10.07 1.79
CA SER A 179 -6.71 11.35 1.70
C SER A 179 -7.52 12.54 2.20
N TYR A 180 -8.85 12.48 2.08
CA TYR A 180 -9.73 13.60 2.40
C TYR A 180 -10.74 13.31 3.51
N LEU A 181 -10.59 12.22 4.28
CA LEU A 181 -11.57 11.82 5.30
C LEU A 181 -11.96 12.98 6.23
N THR A 182 -10.96 13.64 6.83
CA THR A 182 -11.18 14.75 7.76
C THR A 182 -11.81 15.96 7.07
N LEU A 183 -11.39 16.29 5.85
CA LEU A 183 -11.98 17.36 5.04
C LEU A 183 -13.44 17.07 4.68
N GLN A 184 -13.76 15.82 4.33
CA GLN A 184 -15.13 15.41 4.00
C GLN A 184 -16.04 15.46 5.22
N ILE A 185 -15.59 14.94 6.36
CA ILE A 185 -16.35 15.02 7.61
C ILE A 185 -16.56 16.49 8.00
N LYS A 186 -15.50 17.32 7.98
CA LYS A 186 -15.62 18.75 8.28
C LYS A 186 -16.59 19.48 7.34
N SER A 187 -16.59 19.14 6.05
CA SER A 187 -17.51 19.74 5.07
C SER A 187 -18.99 19.45 5.32
N GLN A 188 -19.30 18.44 6.14
CA GLN A 188 -20.67 18.08 6.54
C GLN A 188 -21.17 18.90 7.74
N GLY A 189 -20.37 19.83 8.27
CA GLY A 189 -20.73 20.73 9.36
C GLY A 189 -20.14 20.36 10.71
N PHE A 190 -19.37 19.27 10.82
CA PHE A 190 -18.70 18.88 12.06
C PHE A 190 -17.52 19.82 12.38
N GLY A 191 -17.34 20.12 13.67
CA GLY A 191 -16.21 20.94 14.12
C GLY A 191 -14.85 20.27 13.88
N THR A 192 -13.75 21.04 13.86
CA THR A 192 -12.39 20.48 13.67
C THR A 192 -12.05 19.42 14.72
N PHE A 193 -12.46 19.67 15.96
CA PHE A 193 -12.27 18.76 17.08
C PHE A 193 -13.05 17.45 16.91
N GLU A 194 -14.36 17.60 16.69
CA GLU A 194 -15.29 16.49 16.53
C GLU A 194 -14.89 15.62 15.33
N THR A 195 -14.51 16.25 14.22
CA THR A 195 -13.99 15.59 13.02
C THR A 195 -12.84 14.64 13.33
N ASN A 196 -11.86 15.06 14.14
CA ASN A 196 -10.72 14.21 14.48
C ASN A 196 -11.15 12.98 15.30
N LEU A 197 -12.04 13.15 16.28
CA LEU A 197 -12.58 12.03 17.06
C LEU A 197 -13.41 11.08 16.21
N LEU A 198 -14.21 11.64 15.29
CA LEU A 198 -15.06 10.90 14.36
C LEU A 198 -14.26 10.05 13.35
N THR A 199 -12.94 10.23 13.23
CA THR A 199 -12.09 9.32 12.44
C THR A 199 -11.69 8.04 13.17
N ILE A 200 -11.75 8.02 14.52
CA ILE A 200 -11.29 6.88 15.32
C ILE A 200 -12.02 5.57 14.96
N PRO A 201 -13.36 5.55 14.81
CA PRO A 201 -14.06 4.34 14.41
C PRO A 201 -13.58 3.77 13.07
N ALA A 202 -13.19 4.63 12.12
CA ALA A 202 -12.61 4.20 10.85
C ALA A 202 -11.29 3.45 11.05
N TYR A 203 -10.41 3.95 11.90
CA TYR A 203 -9.13 3.30 12.19
C TYR A 203 -9.30 1.98 12.93
N VAL A 204 -10.20 1.93 13.92
CA VAL A 204 -10.48 0.71 14.67
C VAL A 204 -11.06 -0.38 13.75
N LEU A 205 -12.07 -0.04 12.95
CA LEU A 205 -12.66 -0.99 12.00
C LEU A 205 -11.64 -1.43 10.94
N PHE A 206 -10.78 -0.52 10.47
CA PHE A 206 -9.70 -0.87 9.55
C PHE A 206 -8.75 -1.92 10.17
N ILE A 207 -8.33 -1.75 11.43
CA ILE A 207 -7.45 -2.71 12.11
C ILE A 207 -8.13 -4.07 12.26
N ILE A 208 -9.40 -4.08 12.68
CA ILE A 208 -10.20 -5.31 12.81
C ILE A 208 -10.28 -6.03 11.46
N ASN A 209 -10.64 -5.32 10.40
CA ASN A 209 -10.75 -5.89 9.06
C ASN A 209 -9.40 -6.36 8.51
N LEU A 210 -8.32 -5.62 8.71
CA LEU A 210 -6.97 -6.03 8.30
C LEU A 210 -6.59 -7.37 8.94
N LEU A 211 -6.72 -7.50 10.26
CA LEU A 211 -6.35 -8.71 10.99
C LEU A 211 -7.27 -9.89 10.62
N ALA A 212 -8.58 -9.65 10.59
CA ALA A 212 -9.58 -10.67 10.26
C ALA A 212 -9.37 -11.22 8.84
N PHE A 213 -9.29 -10.36 7.82
CA PHE A 213 -9.18 -10.82 6.43
C PHE A 213 -7.82 -11.42 6.10
N THR A 214 -6.74 -10.95 6.74
CA THR A 214 -5.43 -11.60 6.62
C THR A 214 -5.50 -13.04 7.15
N TRP A 215 -6.06 -13.23 8.35
CA TRP A 215 -6.23 -14.55 8.95
C TRP A 215 -7.16 -15.47 8.15
N ILE A 216 -8.30 -14.96 7.67
CA ILE A 216 -9.24 -15.73 6.84
C ILE A 216 -8.55 -16.17 5.54
N SER A 217 -7.74 -15.31 4.91
CA SER A 217 -7.03 -15.66 3.68
C SER A 217 -5.99 -16.74 3.87
N GLU A 218 -5.30 -16.76 5.02
CA GLU A 218 -4.40 -17.86 5.35
C GLU A 218 -5.17 -19.15 5.63
N LYS A 219 -6.27 -19.08 6.40
CA LYS A 219 -7.06 -20.26 6.79
C LYS A 219 -7.76 -20.94 5.61
N LEU A 220 -8.37 -20.16 4.73
CA LEU A 220 -9.06 -20.69 3.54
C LEU A 220 -8.10 -21.00 2.40
N ASN A 221 -6.83 -20.57 2.50
CA ASN A 221 -5.81 -20.67 1.46
C ASN A 221 -6.28 -20.06 0.11
N GLU A 222 -7.20 -19.11 0.17
CA GLU A 222 -7.84 -18.45 -0.95
C GLU A 222 -7.50 -16.96 -0.90
N ARG A 223 -6.80 -16.45 -1.93
CA ARG A 223 -6.23 -15.10 -1.88
C ARG A 223 -7.02 -14.14 -2.73
N PHE A 224 -7.22 -14.49 -4.00
CA PHE A 224 -7.84 -13.56 -4.95
C PHE A 224 -9.35 -13.44 -4.76
N LEU A 225 -10.08 -14.52 -4.46
CA LEU A 225 -11.53 -14.42 -4.21
C LEU A 225 -11.84 -13.64 -2.94
N LEU A 226 -11.11 -13.88 -1.85
CA LEU A 226 -11.28 -13.07 -0.65
C LEU A 226 -10.89 -11.61 -0.87
N ALA A 227 -9.87 -11.36 -1.71
CA ALA A 227 -9.50 -9.99 -2.04
C ALA A 227 -10.61 -9.23 -2.79
N THR A 228 -11.47 -9.92 -3.56
CA THR A 228 -12.65 -9.28 -4.18
C THR A 228 -13.65 -8.74 -3.18
N ILE A 229 -13.67 -9.25 -1.94
CA ILE A 229 -14.60 -8.76 -0.90
C ILE A 229 -14.35 -7.29 -0.61
N SER A 230 -13.09 -6.81 -0.69
CA SER A 230 -12.79 -5.37 -0.56
C SER A 230 -13.54 -4.51 -1.58
N GLN A 231 -13.67 -5.00 -2.81
CA GLN A 231 -14.32 -4.30 -3.91
C GLN A 231 -15.84 -4.41 -3.81
N TRP A 232 -16.36 -5.60 -3.46
CA TRP A 232 -17.78 -5.81 -3.18
C TRP A 232 -18.27 -5.03 -1.95
N TRP A 233 -17.39 -4.75 -0.99
CA TRP A 233 -17.66 -3.88 0.15
C TRP A 233 -17.74 -2.41 -0.28
N ALA A 234 -16.81 -1.96 -1.11
CA ALA A 234 -16.78 -0.58 -1.60
C ALA A 234 -17.96 -0.26 -2.55
N LEU A 235 -18.40 -1.22 -3.36
CA LEU A 235 -19.42 -1.03 -4.38
C LEU A 235 -20.75 -0.43 -3.86
N PRO A 236 -21.46 -1.05 -2.89
CA PRO A 236 -22.72 -0.50 -2.39
C PRO A 236 -22.54 0.84 -1.68
N LEU A 237 -21.38 1.06 -1.03
CA LEU A 237 -21.07 2.31 -0.33
C LEU A 237 -20.85 3.47 -1.30
N LEU A 238 -20.15 3.23 -2.41
CA LEU A 238 -19.97 4.21 -3.48
C LEU A 238 -21.28 4.48 -4.23
N ILE A 239 -22.10 3.45 -4.46
CA ILE A 239 -23.46 3.63 -5.03
C ILE A 239 -24.30 4.50 -4.10
N ALA A 240 -24.27 4.25 -2.79
CA ALA A 240 -24.98 5.05 -1.81
C ALA A 240 -24.48 6.52 -1.81
N LEU A 241 -23.17 6.74 -1.90
CA LEU A 241 -22.62 8.10 -1.97
C LEU A 241 -23.06 8.86 -3.22
N GLU A 242 -23.25 8.16 -4.35
CA GLU A 242 -23.71 8.72 -5.63
C GLU A 242 -25.23 8.99 -5.65
N VAL A 243 -26.04 8.09 -5.09
CA VAL A 243 -27.51 8.17 -5.19
C VAL A 243 -28.13 9.03 -4.08
N LEU A 244 -27.48 9.15 -2.92
CA LEU A 244 -28.04 9.89 -1.80
C LEU A 244 -28.13 11.40 -2.09
N PRO A 245 -29.27 12.04 -1.77
CA PRO A 245 -29.50 13.45 -2.05
C PRO A 245 -28.58 14.36 -1.24
N ALA A 246 -28.33 15.58 -1.75
CA ALA A 246 -27.45 16.56 -1.11
C ALA A 246 -27.91 16.99 0.30
N ASN A 247 -29.20 16.86 0.62
CA ASN A 247 -29.77 17.20 1.93
C ASN A 247 -29.73 16.04 2.95
N ARG A 248 -28.96 14.98 2.66
CA ARG A 248 -28.82 13.82 3.55
C ARG A 248 -28.27 14.21 4.92
N SER A 249 -28.63 13.42 5.95
CA SER A 249 -28.10 13.59 7.30
C SER A 249 -26.56 13.52 7.30
N PRO A 250 -25.86 14.45 7.98
CA PRO A 250 -24.41 14.39 8.17
C PRO A 250 -23.95 13.04 8.74
N TRP A 251 -24.75 12.43 9.62
CA TRP A 251 -24.44 11.12 10.20
C TRP A 251 -24.49 9.97 9.20
N ALA A 252 -25.37 10.03 8.21
CA ALA A 252 -25.44 9.02 7.15
C ALA A 252 -24.23 9.12 6.22
N ALA A 253 -23.82 10.35 5.88
CA ALA A 253 -22.62 10.59 5.08
C ALA A 253 -21.36 10.18 5.84
N TRP A 254 -21.27 10.50 7.14
CA TRP A 254 -20.21 10.03 8.02
C TRP A 254 -20.13 8.50 8.06
N ALA A 255 -21.23 7.79 8.30
CA ALA A 255 -21.24 6.33 8.38
C ALA A 255 -20.72 5.68 7.08
N LEU A 256 -21.13 6.19 5.91
CA LEU A 256 -20.62 5.72 4.62
C LEU A 256 -19.13 5.98 4.45
N SER A 257 -18.65 7.18 4.82
CA SER A 257 -17.23 7.53 4.80
C SER A 257 -16.38 6.62 5.68
N ILE A 258 -16.88 6.30 6.88
CA ILE A 258 -16.20 5.39 7.83
C ILE A 258 -16.16 3.96 7.30
N LEU A 259 -17.28 3.44 6.79
CA LEU A 259 -17.35 2.09 6.25
C LEU A 259 -16.52 1.93 4.98
N LEU A 260 -16.42 2.98 4.15
CA LEU A 260 -15.60 2.97 2.95
C LEU A 260 -14.11 3.03 3.29
N TYR A 261 -13.73 3.86 4.28
CA TYR A 261 -12.35 3.90 4.79
C TYR A 261 -11.94 2.54 5.39
N ALA A 262 -12.83 1.94 6.16
CA ALA A 262 -12.59 0.68 6.86
C ALA A 262 -12.70 -0.57 5.97
N MET A 263 -12.70 -0.43 4.65
CA MET A 263 -12.80 -1.58 3.75
C MET A 263 -11.71 -2.63 4.04
N PRO A 264 -11.98 -3.92 3.79
CA PRO A 264 -10.99 -4.98 3.96
C PRO A 264 -9.66 -4.68 3.24
N TYR A 265 -8.57 -4.58 4.00
CA TYR A 265 -7.27 -4.19 3.46
C TYR A 265 -6.48 -5.41 2.97
N VAL A 266 -6.44 -5.57 1.65
CA VAL A 266 -5.90 -6.79 0.98
C VAL A 266 -4.44 -6.65 0.54
N HIS A 267 -3.82 -5.50 0.78
CA HIS A 267 -2.44 -5.21 0.36
C HIS A 267 -1.44 -6.24 0.86
N ALA A 268 -1.50 -6.61 2.14
CA ALA A 268 -0.58 -7.58 2.75
C ALA A 268 -0.66 -8.95 2.08
N VAL A 269 -1.88 -9.39 1.73
CA VAL A 269 -2.12 -10.64 1.00
C VAL A 269 -1.48 -10.56 -0.39
N LEU A 270 -1.70 -9.47 -1.13
CA LEU A 270 -1.14 -9.27 -2.46
C LEU A 270 0.39 -9.19 -2.48
N VAL A 271 1.01 -8.47 -1.53
CA VAL A 271 2.47 -8.45 -1.35
C VAL A 271 3.00 -9.87 -1.10
N ALA A 272 2.32 -10.64 -0.25
CA ALA A 272 2.71 -12.02 0.03
C ALA A 272 2.58 -12.91 -1.22
N VAL A 273 1.52 -12.74 -2.03
CA VAL A 273 1.35 -13.48 -3.29
C VAL A 273 2.45 -13.13 -4.29
N THR A 274 2.74 -11.84 -4.47
CA THR A 274 3.82 -11.36 -5.35
C THR A 274 5.17 -11.96 -4.98
N SER A 275 5.49 -11.98 -3.68
CA SER A 275 6.71 -12.61 -3.19
C SER A 275 6.70 -14.13 -3.43
N ARG A 276 5.59 -14.83 -3.18
CA ARG A 276 5.50 -16.28 -3.45
C ARG A 276 5.66 -16.59 -4.94
N ASN A 277 4.98 -15.85 -5.80
CA ASN A 277 4.88 -16.06 -7.24
C ASN A 277 6.12 -15.63 -8.03
N ALA A 278 7.02 -14.82 -7.45
CA ALA A 278 8.30 -14.50 -8.06
C ALA A 278 9.26 -15.70 -8.15
N GLY A 279 9.06 -16.73 -7.31
CA GLY A 279 9.68 -18.05 -7.45
C GLY A 279 11.14 -18.20 -7.00
N THR A 280 11.93 -17.13 -6.78
CA THR A 280 13.26 -17.20 -6.16
C THR A 280 13.48 -16.07 -5.16
N VAL A 281 14.41 -16.23 -4.19
CA VAL A 281 14.78 -15.18 -3.23
C VAL A 281 15.20 -13.89 -3.93
N ARG A 282 15.91 -13.99 -5.06
CA ARG A 282 16.45 -12.84 -5.77
C ARG A 282 15.37 -12.10 -6.59
N THR A 283 14.47 -12.83 -7.25
CA THR A 283 13.36 -12.25 -8.02
C THR A 283 12.25 -11.70 -7.12
N ARG A 284 12.11 -12.21 -5.89
CA ARG A 284 11.19 -11.70 -4.86
C ARG A 284 11.39 -10.22 -4.57
N THR A 285 12.62 -9.80 -4.30
CA THR A 285 12.91 -8.40 -3.96
C THR A 285 12.51 -7.45 -5.08
N VAL A 286 12.86 -7.79 -6.32
CA VAL A 286 12.56 -6.98 -7.51
C VAL A 286 11.06 -6.95 -7.80
N ALA A 287 10.38 -8.10 -7.76
CA ALA A 287 8.95 -8.18 -8.00
C ALA A 287 8.13 -7.42 -6.96
N SER A 288 8.49 -7.53 -5.68
CA SER A 288 7.86 -6.77 -4.60
C SER A 288 8.08 -5.26 -4.76
N ALA A 289 9.27 -4.83 -5.19
CA ALA A 289 9.54 -3.43 -5.48
C ALA A 289 8.69 -2.92 -6.65
N ILE A 290 8.61 -3.65 -7.76
CA ILE A 290 7.76 -3.28 -8.92
C ILE A 290 6.29 -3.20 -8.52
N TYR A 291 5.80 -4.19 -7.76
CA TYR A 291 4.44 -4.18 -7.25
C TYR A 291 4.19 -2.94 -6.37
N ASN A 292 5.10 -2.62 -5.44
CA ASN A 292 4.97 -1.44 -4.59
C ASN A 292 4.99 -0.13 -5.38
N MET A 293 5.87 0.00 -6.37
CA MET A 293 5.88 1.15 -7.27
C MET A 293 4.52 1.32 -7.98
N LEU A 294 3.91 0.22 -8.43
CA LEU A 294 2.58 0.28 -9.06
C LEU A 294 1.49 0.64 -8.07
N VAL A 295 1.60 0.22 -6.80
CA VAL A 295 0.72 0.73 -5.73
C VAL A 295 0.88 2.23 -5.56
N GLN A 296 2.08 2.79 -5.67
CA GLN A 296 2.25 4.25 -5.66
C GLN A 296 1.67 4.93 -6.91
N VAL A 297 1.73 4.29 -8.08
CA VAL A 297 1.01 4.79 -9.26
C VAL A 297 -0.50 4.82 -8.99
N SER A 298 -1.05 3.81 -8.33
CA SER A 298 -2.46 3.81 -7.91
C SER A 298 -2.78 4.99 -6.98
N ASN A 299 -1.87 5.32 -6.04
CA ASN A 299 -1.97 6.50 -5.18
C ASN A 299 -2.01 7.80 -5.98
N ILE A 300 -1.15 7.95 -6.98
CA ILE A 300 -1.15 9.13 -7.85
C ILE A 300 -2.48 9.26 -8.58
N ILE A 301 -2.97 8.18 -9.17
CA ILE A 301 -4.24 8.18 -9.90
C ILE A 301 -5.38 8.54 -8.94
N GLY A 302 -5.50 7.84 -7.81
CA GLY A 302 -6.59 8.02 -6.85
C GLY A 302 -6.67 9.42 -6.25
N ASN A 303 -5.53 10.04 -5.91
CA ASN A 303 -5.52 11.40 -5.36
C ASN A 303 -5.96 12.47 -6.36
N ASN A 304 -5.97 12.16 -7.66
CA ASN A 304 -6.38 13.09 -8.71
C ASN A 304 -7.82 12.84 -9.22
N ILE A 305 -8.55 11.87 -8.63
CA ILE A 305 -9.95 11.59 -9.01
C ILE A 305 -10.87 12.67 -8.46
N TYR A 306 -10.70 13.08 -7.20
CA TYR A 306 -11.50 14.17 -6.61
C TYR A 306 -10.91 15.51 -6.99
N ARG A 307 -11.70 16.32 -7.70
CA ARG A 307 -11.28 17.62 -8.24
C ARG A 307 -12.12 18.76 -7.68
N THR A 308 -11.56 19.96 -7.71
CA THR A 308 -12.19 21.15 -7.09
C THR A 308 -13.52 21.52 -7.76
N ASN A 309 -13.65 21.30 -9.06
CA ASN A 309 -14.87 21.58 -9.84
C ASN A 309 -16.03 20.60 -9.59
N ASP A 310 -15.76 19.50 -8.89
CA ASP A 310 -16.75 18.45 -8.57
C ASP A 310 -17.19 18.52 -7.10
N LYS A 311 -16.72 19.56 -6.37
CA LYS A 311 -17.15 19.81 -4.99
C LYS A 311 -18.63 20.22 -4.92
N PRO A 312 -19.31 19.98 -3.79
CA PRO A 312 -18.85 19.23 -2.61
C PRO A 312 -19.11 17.71 -2.64
N GLN A 313 -19.94 17.20 -3.55
CA GLN A 313 -20.38 15.79 -3.55
C GLN A 313 -19.48 14.83 -4.33
N TYR A 314 -18.64 15.34 -5.25
CA TYR A 314 -17.71 14.57 -6.07
C TYR A 314 -18.36 13.48 -6.94
N PHE A 315 -19.53 13.76 -7.54
CA PHE A 315 -20.29 12.78 -8.35
C PHE A 315 -19.48 12.23 -9.54
N THR A 316 -18.71 13.10 -10.23
CA THR A 316 -17.87 12.65 -11.34
C THR A 316 -16.77 11.71 -10.85
N GLY A 317 -16.14 12.05 -9.73
CA GLY A 317 -15.17 11.21 -9.05
C GLY A 317 -15.75 9.85 -8.67
N ASN A 318 -16.91 9.84 -8.02
CA ASN A 318 -17.60 8.63 -7.57
C ASN A 318 -17.93 7.69 -8.73
N LYS A 319 -18.39 8.20 -9.88
CA LYS A 319 -18.62 7.39 -11.09
C LYS A 319 -17.35 6.72 -11.60
N ILE A 320 -16.22 7.43 -11.60
CA ILE A 320 -14.92 6.87 -11.98
C ILE A 320 -14.54 5.75 -10.99
N LEU A 321 -14.73 5.97 -9.68
CA LEU A 321 -14.47 4.94 -8.67
C LEU A 321 -15.33 3.70 -8.86
N LEU A 322 -16.62 3.85 -9.19
CA LEU A 322 -17.52 2.72 -9.49
C LEU A 322 -17.05 1.91 -10.69
N ALA A 323 -16.63 2.57 -11.77
CA ALA A 323 -16.07 1.90 -12.94
C ALA A 323 -14.78 1.12 -12.58
N LEU A 324 -13.91 1.71 -11.74
CA LEU A 324 -12.69 1.06 -11.28
C LEU A 324 -12.95 -0.12 -10.34
N VAL A 325 -13.97 -0.04 -9.47
CA VAL A 325 -14.41 -1.18 -8.64
C VAL A 325 -14.87 -2.33 -9.52
N ALA A 326 -15.71 -2.07 -10.53
CA ALA A 326 -16.16 -3.11 -11.46
C ALA A 326 -14.97 -3.72 -12.23
N TYR A 327 -14.06 -2.89 -12.73
CA TYR A 327 -12.80 -3.33 -13.35
C TYR A 327 -11.97 -4.22 -12.41
N ASN A 328 -11.79 -3.82 -11.16
CA ASN A 328 -11.01 -4.56 -10.17
C ASN A 328 -11.63 -5.93 -9.86
N ILE A 329 -12.96 -6.01 -9.71
CA ILE A 329 -13.67 -7.29 -9.50
C ILE A 329 -13.35 -8.27 -10.63
N VAL A 330 -13.47 -7.81 -11.89
CA VAL A 330 -13.15 -8.63 -13.07
C VAL A 330 -11.67 -9.02 -13.06
N LEU A 331 -10.77 -8.08 -12.75
CA LEU A 331 -9.33 -8.32 -12.75
C LEU A 331 -8.89 -9.34 -11.69
N PHE A 332 -9.46 -9.30 -10.48
CA PHE A 332 -9.19 -10.28 -9.43
C PHE A 332 -9.62 -11.69 -9.85
N VAL A 333 -10.84 -11.83 -10.40
CA VAL A 333 -11.35 -13.12 -10.89
C VAL A 333 -10.49 -13.62 -12.06
N ALA A 334 -10.18 -12.74 -13.03
CA ALA A 334 -9.32 -13.07 -14.17
C ALA A 334 -7.93 -13.52 -13.71
N THR A 335 -7.35 -12.86 -12.70
CA THR A 335 -6.04 -13.21 -12.13
C THR A 335 -6.07 -14.60 -11.50
N LYS A 336 -7.11 -14.93 -10.71
CA LYS A 336 -7.28 -16.29 -10.17
C LYS A 336 -7.35 -17.31 -11.29
N VAL A 337 -8.25 -17.08 -12.25
CA VAL A 337 -8.48 -18.00 -13.36
C VAL A 337 -7.20 -18.21 -14.18
N PHE A 338 -6.41 -17.14 -14.39
CA PHE A 338 -5.12 -17.23 -15.06
C PHE A 338 -4.17 -18.18 -14.34
N TYR A 339 -3.93 -18.00 -13.03
CA TYR A 339 -3.01 -18.85 -12.28
C TYR A 339 -3.51 -20.29 -12.13
N VAL A 340 -4.82 -20.49 -11.96
CA VAL A 340 -5.43 -21.83 -11.95
C VAL A 340 -5.17 -22.55 -13.27
N ARG A 341 -5.39 -21.88 -14.42
CA ARG A 341 -5.16 -22.47 -15.74
C ARG A 341 -3.68 -22.75 -15.99
N VAL A 342 -2.79 -21.86 -15.58
CA VAL A 342 -1.34 -22.06 -15.70
C VAL A 342 -0.90 -23.26 -14.86
N ASN A 343 -1.36 -23.37 -13.62
CA ASN A 343 -1.07 -24.51 -12.74
C ASN A 343 -1.63 -25.81 -13.34
N ALA A 344 -2.91 -25.84 -13.73
CA ALA A 344 -3.52 -27.03 -14.32
C ALA A 344 -2.82 -27.50 -15.60
N ARG A 345 -2.38 -26.57 -16.46
CA ARG A 345 -1.56 -26.89 -17.64
C ARG A 345 -0.22 -27.52 -17.23
N ARG A 346 0.45 -26.96 -16.23
CA ARG A 346 1.72 -27.49 -15.72
C ARG A 346 1.54 -28.85 -15.04
N ASP A 347 0.47 -29.05 -14.29
CA ASP A 347 0.12 -30.35 -13.68
C ASP A 347 -0.10 -31.41 -14.75
N LYS A 348 -0.84 -31.09 -15.82
CA LYS A 348 -1.05 -32.03 -16.94
C LYS A 348 0.28 -32.46 -17.58
N ILE A 349 1.19 -31.51 -17.83
CA ILE A 349 2.50 -31.79 -18.42
C ILE A 349 3.36 -32.58 -17.43
N TRP A 350 3.46 -32.12 -16.18
CA TRP A 350 4.30 -32.73 -15.14
C TRP A 350 3.86 -34.16 -14.80
N ASN A 351 2.55 -34.41 -14.71
CA ASN A 351 2.01 -35.73 -14.38
C ASN A 351 2.11 -36.72 -15.54
N ALA A 352 2.25 -36.23 -16.77
CA ALA A 352 2.53 -37.08 -17.94
C ALA A 352 3.99 -37.55 -18.02
N LEU A 353 4.92 -36.92 -17.29
CA LEU A 353 6.33 -37.32 -17.27
C LEU A 353 6.55 -38.55 -16.38
N SER A 354 7.35 -39.49 -16.88
CA SER A 354 7.88 -40.61 -16.08
C SER A 354 8.82 -40.09 -14.98
N ARG A 355 9.12 -40.94 -13.99
CA ARG A 355 10.04 -40.57 -12.90
C ARG A 355 11.43 -40.17 -13.41
N GLU A 356 11.98 -40.94 -14.35
CA GLU A 356 13.27 -40.65 -14.97
C GLU A 356 13.25 -39.33 -15.75
N GLN A 357 12.15 -39.04 -16.45
CA GLN A 357 11.99 -37.77 -17.17
C GLN A 357 11.90 -36.57 -16.22
N LYS A 358 11.25 -36.73 -15.05
CA LYS A 358 11.22 -35.69 -14.01
C LYS A 358 12.61 -35.43 -13.44
N GLU A 359 13.35 -36.48 -13.09
CA GLU A 359 14.73 -36.38 -12.58
C GLU A 359 15.67 -35.77 -13.63
N HIS A 360 15.50 -36.14 -14.90
CA HIS A 360 16.23 -35.53 -16.02
C HIS A 360 15.90 -34.05 -16.19
N TYR A 361 14.62 -33.65 -16.15
CA TYR A 361 14.22 -32.24 -16.21
C TYR A 361 14.82 -31.43 -15.04
N LEU A 362 14.74 -31.96 -13.82
CA LEU A 362 15.25 -31.26 -12.63
C LEU A 362 16.76 -31.04 -12.66
N SER A 363 17.51 -31.95 -13.28
CA SER A 363 18.97 -31.86 -13.40
C SER A 363 19.45 -31.02 -14.60
N THR A 364 18.65 -30.92 -15.67
CA THR A 364 19.08 -30.27 -16.93
C THR A 364 18.38 -28.96 -17.27
N THR A 365 17.28 -28.62 -16.59
CA THR A 365 16.47 -27.45 -16.95
C THR A 365 17.22 -26.13 -16.79
N LYS A 366 17.04 -25.25 -17.78
CA LYS A 366 17.50 -23.84 -17.72
C LYS A 366 16.43 -22.92 -17.09
N ASP A 367 15.23 -23.43 -16.83
CA ASP A 367 14.14 -22.67 -16.24
C ASP A 367 14.46 -22.29 -14.78
N ARG A 368 14.27 -21.02 -14.43
CA ARG A 368 14.54 -20.50 -13.09
C ARG A 368 13.27 -19.97 -12.43
N GLY A 369 13.16 -20.18 -11.13
CA GLY A 369 12.07 -19.64 -10.31
C GLY A 369 10.69 -20.09 -10.78
N ASN A 370 9.83 -19.11 -11.04
CA ASN A 370 8.43 -19.32 -11.39
C ASN A 370 8.21 -19.86 -12.82
N LYS A 371 9.26 -19.97 -13.63
CA LYS A 371 9.22 -20.54 -14.98
C LYS A 371 9.30 -22.08 -14.99
N ARG A 372 9.73 -22.69 -13.89
CA ARG A 372 9.88 -24.14 -13.78
C ARG A 372 8.54 -24.88 -13.88
N LEU A 373 8.55 -26.07 -14.46
CA LEU A 373 7.36 -26.94 -14.60
C LEU A 373 6.84 -27.46 -13.25
N ASP A 374 7.71 -27.65 -12.26
CA ASP A 374 7.34 -28.08 -10.90
C ASP A 374 6.85 -26.92 -10.01
N PHE A 375 7.00 -25.67 -10.45
CA PHE A 375 6.53 -24.51 -9.71
C PHE A 375 5.01 -24.34 -9.85
N ARG A 376 4.32 -24.06 -8.72
CA ARG A 376 2.89 -23.72 -8.67
C ARG A 376 2.69 -22.32 -8.15
N PHE A 377 1.92 -21.53 -8.89
CA PHE A 377 1.55 -20.18 -8.48
C PHE A 377 0.54 -20.24 -7.33
N ALA A 378 0.78 -19.45 -6.29
CA ALA A 378 -0.21 -19.14 -5.29
C ALA A 378 -1.34 -18.34 -5.96
N HIS A 379 -2.58 -18.73 -5.65
CA HIS A 379 -3.80 -18.11 -6.11
C HIS A 379 -4.82 -17.94 -4.98
#